data_AF-A0A960IZ13-F1
#
_entry.id   AF-A0A960IZ13-F1
#
_cell.length_a   1.000
_cell.length_b   1.000
_cell.length_c   1.000
_cell.angle_alpha   90.00
_cell.angle_beta   90.00
_cell.angle_gamma   90.00
#
_symmetry.space_group_name_H-M   'P 1'
#
loop_
_entity.id
_entity.type
_entity.pdbx_description
1 polymer ?
#
loop_
_entity_poly.entity_id
_entity_poly.type
_entity_poly.pdbx_seq_one_letter_code
_entity_poly.pdbx_strand_id
1 'polypeptide(L)'
;MAAPAPSDAPAPGSRRVGFLGPEGTFTEQALLTQDDLKGATLVPRATIAEVIAATGAGDVDLGFVPIENSIEGTVNVTLDTLAFEADLRIQREVEIPVQLDLLGVRGADLGGVTTVVSYPHALAQCPAFLRRTLPDAGTAAATSTAEAARSVADGGDPTVAAIGTALAAELYGLDVLATDIEDHTANATRFVLLAREGVPAPTGHDKTSIVIFQRTDQPGSLLAILGEFAARGINLTKLESRPTKKGLGDYCFIIDLEGHVGDELVADCLRDLKSKCEDVKFLGSYPAAGAHGAAVRRDAEAAWAQADAWVAALRGQIRP
;
A
#
# COMPACT_ATOMS: atom_id res chain seq x y z
N MET A 1 23.45 -40.08 21.93
CA MET A 1 22.72 -39.59 20.75
C MET A 1 21.73 -38.56 21.25
N ALA A 2 21.99 -37.27 21.00
CA ALA A 2 21.11 -36.19 21.38
C ALA A 2 19.83 -36.22 20.51
N ALA A 3 18.67 -36.07 21.14
CA ALA A 3 17.40 -35.93 20.45
C ALA A 3 17.42 -34.63 19.60
N PRO A 4 16.89 -34.64 18.37
CA PRO A 4 16.80 -33.43 17.57
C PRO A 4 15.82 -32.44 18.21
N ALA A 5 16.19 -31.16 18.18
CA ALA A 5 15.37 -30.04 18.63
C ALA A 5 14.04 -29.96 17.86
N PRO A 6 12.96 -29.43 18.49
CA PRO A 6 11.68 -29.26 17.81
C PRO A 6 11.84 -28.28 16.65
N SER A 7 11.43 -28.74 15.47
CA SER A 7 11.30 -27.95 14.25
C SER A 7 10.26 -26.85 14.44
N ASP A 8 10.62 -25.59 14.16
CA ASP A 8 9.72 -24.43 14.01
C ASP A 8 8.87 -24.54 12.73
N ALA A 9 8.21 -25.68 12.53
CA ALA A 9 7.22 -25.81 11.47
C ALA A 9 5.95 -25.09 11.93
N PRO A 10 5.44 -24.08 11.20
CA PRO A 10 4.20 -23.41 11.55
C PRO A 10 3.05 -24.43 11.60
N ALA A 11 2.17 -24.28 12.58
CA ALA A 11 1.04 -25.17 12.77
C ALA A 11 0.17 -25.23 11.49
N PRO A 12 -0.29 -26.42 11.06
CA PRO A 12 -1.15 -26.56 9.90
C PRO A 12 -2.47 -25.80 10.13
N GLY A 13 -2.67 -24.69 9.40
CA GLY A 13 -3.91 -23.89 9.44
C GLY A 13 -3.72 -22.38 9.66
N SER A 14 -2.53 -21.88 10.01
CA SER A 14 -2.26 -20.44 10.09
C SER A 14 -1.81 -19.91 8.73
N ARG A 15 -2.54 -18.92 8.19
CA ARG A 15 -2.20 -18.23 6.94
C ARG A 15 -0.84 -17.52 7.10
N ARG A 16 0.01 -17.53 6.08
CA ARG A 16 1.32 -16.88 6.07
C ARG A 16 1.24 -15.55 5.32
N VAL A 17 1.65 -14.45 5.96
CA VAL A 17 1.66 -13.11 5.37
C VAL A 17 3.09 -12.60 5.26
N GLY A 18 3.60 -12.45 4.04
CA GLY A 18 4.88 -11.82 3.79
C GLY A 18 4.74 -10.29 3.87
N PHE A 19 5.70 -9.60 4.48
CA PHE A 19 5.71 -8.15 4.53
C PHE A 19 7.12 -7.57 4.41
N LEU A 20 7.22 -6.28 4.06
CA LEU A 20 8.50 -5.57 4.03
C LEU A 20 9.01 -5.37 5.45
N GLY A 21 10.03 -6.14 5.82
CA GLY A 21 10.68 -6.06 7.12
C GLY A 21 11.73 -4.94 7.22
N PRO A 22 12.49 -4.88 8.32
CA PRO A 22 12.43 -5.81 9.47
C PRO A 22 11.19 -5.59 10.36
N GLU A 23 11.09 -6.35 11.45
CA GLU A 23 10.07 -6.17 12.48
C GLU A 23 10.18 -4.78 13.14
N GLY A 24 9.05 -4.17 13.49
CA GLY A 24 8.94 -2.81 14.01
C GLY A 24 8.76 -1.72 12.95
N THR A 25 8.62 -2.08 11.68
CA THR A 25 8.38 -1.10 10.60
C THR A 25 6.92 -0.63 10.56
N PHE A 26 6.66 0.49 9.88
CA PHE A 26 5.31 0.94 9.58
C PHE A 26 4.49 -0.11 8.80
N THR A 27 5.15 -0.92 7.97
CA THR A 27 4.49 -2.03 7.26
C THR A 27 3.93 -3.05 8.24
N GLU A 28 4.70 -3.45 9.25
CA GLU A 28 4.20 -4.38 10.27
C GLU A 28 3.12 -3.74 11.14
N GLN A 29 3.31 -2.48 11.55
CA GLN A 29 2.30 -1.74 12.31
C GLN A 29 0.96 -1.69 11.56
N ALA A 30 0.97 -1.39 10.26
CA ALA A 30 -0.23 -1.40 9.43
C ALA A 30 -0.83 -2.80 9.33
N LEU A 31 -0.01 -3.85 9.19
CA LEU A 31 -0.47 -5.23 9.13
C LEU A 31 -1.16 -5.67 10.43
N LEU A 32 -0.63 -5.27 11.59
CA LEU A 32 -1.17 -5.62 12.91
C LEU A 32 -2.52 -4.95 13.22
N THR A 33 -2.91 -3.90 12.47
CA THR A 33 -4.27 -3.31 12.55
C THR A 33 -5.34 -4.22 11.94
N GLN A 34 -4.96 -5.25 11.19
CA GLN A 34 -5.89 -6.12 10.48
C GLN A 34 -6.31 -7.30 11.36
N ASP A 35 -7.49 -7.17 11.99
CA ASP A 35 -8.01 -8.15 12.95
C ASP A 35 -8.11 -9.57 12.39
N ASP A 36 -8.48 -9.72 11.11
CA ASP A 36 -8.59 -11.02 10.45
C ASP A 36 -7.22 -11.68 10.16
N LEU A 37 -6.12 -10.94 10.31
CA LEU A 37 -4.75 -11.42 10.12
C LEU A 37 -3.97 -11.61 11.42
N LYS A 38 -4.54 -11.30 12.60
CA LYS A 38 -3.86 -11.45 13.89
C LYS A 38 -3.39 -12.88 14.21
N GLY A 39 -4.06 -13.91 13.67
CA GLY A 39 -3.68 -15.31 13.82
C GLY A 39 -2.73 -15.83 12.74
N ALA A 40 -2.30 -14.98 11.81
CA ALA A 40 -1.41 -15.34 10.72
C ALA A 40 0.05 -15.45 11.20
N THR A 41 0.82 -16.27 10.51
CA THR A 41 2.28 -16.28 10.64
C THR A 41 2.85 -15.15 9.79
N LEU A 42 3.42 -14.12 10.44
CA LEU A 42 4.04 -12.99 9.74
C LEU A 42 5.45 -13.36 9.30
N VAL A 43 5.81 -13.08 8.05
CA VAL A 43 7.08 -13.48 7.44
C VAL A 43 7.79 -12.23 6.89
N PRO A 44 8.71 -11.62 7.65
CA PRO A 44 9.45 -10.45 7.16
C PRO A 44 10.33 -10.84 5.96
N ARG A 45 10.39 -9.95 4.96
CA ARG A 45 11.27 -10.04 3.79
C ARG A 45 12.13 -8.79 3.69
N ALA A 46 13.30 -8.91 3.07
CA ALA A 46 14.26 -7.80 3.02
C ALA A 46 13.84 -6.71 2.04
N THR A 47 13.08 -7.06 1.00
CA THR A 47 12.66 -6.12 -0.05
C THR A 47 11.21 -6.32 -0.46
N ILE A 48 10.61 -5.27 -1.03
CA ILE A 48 9.24 -5.32 -1.59
C ILE A 48 9.15 -6.36 -2.71
N ALA A 49 10.18 -6.42 -3.57
CA ALA A 49 10.25 -7.38 -4.66
C ALA A 49 10.23 -8.83 -4.12
N GLU A 50 10.92 -9.12 -3.02
CA GLU A 50 10.88 -10.43 -2.36
C GLU A 50 9.49 -10.76 -1.81
N VAL A 51 8.77 -9.80 -1.23
CA VAL A 51 7.38 -10.03 -0.76
C VAL A 51 6.48 -10.41 -1.93
N ILE A 52 6.54 -9.64 -3.02
CA ILE A 52 5.72 -9.86 -4.21
C ILE A 52 6.07 -11.20 -4.86
N ALA A 53 7.36 -11.50 -5.03
CA ALA A 53 7.82 -12.77 -5.60
C ALA A 53 7.41 -13.98 -4.73
N ALA A 54 7.59 -13.89 -3.41
CA ALA A 54 7.18 -14.95 -2.49
C ALA A 54 5.65 -15.20 -2.53
N THR A 55 4.85 -14.14 -2.69
CA THR A 55 3.40 -14.25 -2.82
C THR A 55 3.01 -14.95 -4.12
N GLY A 56 3.64 -14.57 -5.23
CA GLY A 56 3.45 -15.19 -6.54
C GLY A 56 3.87 -16.66 -6.59
N ALA A 57 4.98 -17.00 -5.95
CA ALA A 57 5.48 -18.37 -5.83
C ALA A 57 4.66 -19.25 -4.86
N GLY A 58 3.87 -18.64 -3.98
CA GLY A 58 3.13 -19.33 -2.92
C GLY A 58 3.98 -19.71 -1.71
N ASP A 59 5.17 -19.12 -1.57
CA ASP A 59 5.97 -19.21 -0.35
C ASP A 59 5.29 -18.50 0.82
N VAL A 60 4.40 -17.54 0.54
CA VAL A 60 3.45 -16.96 1.49
C VAL A 60 2.06 -16.93 0.84
N ASP A 61 1.01 -16.97 1.66
CA ASP A 61 -0.36 -16.96 1.18
C ASP A 61 -0.79 -15.57 0.71
N LEU A 62 -0.30 -14.55 1.42
CA LEU A 62 -0.55 -13.13 1.14
C LEU A 62 0.75 -12.33 1.22
N GLY A 63 0.81 -11.22 0.48
CA GLY A 63 1.87 -10.22 0.57
C GLY A 63 1.32 -8.88 1.03
N PHE A 64 2.04 -8.17 1.89
CA PHE A 64 1.65 -6.86 2.39
C PHE A 64 2.77 -5.86 2.16
N VAL A 65 2.50 -4.86 1.32
CA VAL A 65 3.52 -3.92 0.82
C VAL A 65 2.99 -2.49 0.79
N PRO A 66 3.84 -1.48 1.02
CA PRO A 66 3.46 -0.08 0.81
C PRO A 66 3.30 0.19 -0.69
N ILE A 67 2.34 1.04 -1.05
CA ILE A 67 2.09 1.44 -2.44
C ILE A 67 2.22 2.95 -2.66
N GLU A 68 1.98 3.75 -1.63
CA GLU A 68 1.97 5.21 -1.71
C GLU A 68 2.18 5.84 -0.32
N ASN A 69 2.88 6.96 -0.27
CA ASN A 69 3.01 7.81 0.90
C ASN A 69 2.57 9.24 0.54
N SER A 70 1.90 9.96 1.46
CA SER A 70 1.35 11.28 1.17
C SER A 70 2.41 12.38 0.95
N ILE A 71 3.65 12.17 1.39
CA ILE A 71 4.79 13.10 1.22
C ILE A 71 5.74 12.63 0.12
N GLU A 72 6.16 11.36 0.14
CA GLU A 72 7.10 10.80 -0.84
C GLU A 72 6.45 10.42 -2.18
N GLY A 73 5.12 10.32 -2.21
CA GLY A 73 4.36 9.86 -3.36
C GLY A 73 4.42 8.34 -3.53
N THR A 74 4.43 7.92 -4.79
CA THR A 74 4.31 6.51 -5.18
C THR A 74 5.52 5.66 -4.80
N VAL A 75 5.26 4.47 -4.25
CA VAL A 75 6.28 3.42 -4.09
C VAL A 75 6.49 2.71 -5.43
N ASN A 76 7.42 3.26 -6.23
CA ASN A 76 7.66 2.85 -7.61
C ASN A 76 7.92 1.34 -7.79
N VAL A 77 8.68 0.72 -6.86
CA VAL A 77 8.97 -0.72 -6.93
C VAL A 77 7.70 -1.56 -6.83
N THR A 78 6.76 -1.20 -5.96
CA THR A 78 5.48 -1.91 -5.83
C THR A 78 4.68 -1.82 -7.13
N LEU A 79 4.51 -0.60 -7.66
CA LEU A 79 3.76 -0.39 -8.89
C LEU A 79 4.40 -1.06 -10.11
N ASP A 80 5.71 -0.90 -10.30
CA ASP A 80 6.41 -1.47 -11.45
C ASP A 80 6.38 -3.01 -11.40
N THR A 81 6.63 -3.62 -10.24
CA THR A 81 6.57 -5.08 -10.12
C THR A 81 5.15 -5.60 -10.35
N LEU A 82 4.12 -4.93 -9.79
CA LEU A 82 2.72 -5.30 -10.05
C LEU A 82 2.31 -5.07 -11.50
N ALA A 83 2.84 -4.06 -12.18
CA ALA A 83 2.52 -3.78 -13.57
C ALA A 83 3.18 -4.80 -14.52
N PHE A 84 4.47 -5.10 -14.33
CA PHE A 84 5.27 -5.76 -15.35
C PHE A 84 5.74 -7.18 -15.00
N GLU A 85 5.83 -7.53 -13.71
CA GLU A 85 6.58 -8.73 -13.27
C GLU A 85 5.70 -9.76 -12.54
N ALA A 86 4.57 -9.35 -11.96
CA ALA A 86 3.72 -10.22 -11.16
C ALA A 86 2.26 -10.21 -11.64
N ASP A 87 1.59 -11.37 -11.64
CA ASP A 87 0.14 -11.46 -11.81
C ASP A 87 -0.51 -11.76 -10.46
N LEU A 88 -0.71 -10.69 -9.68
CA LEU A 88 -1.35 -10.72 -8.36
C LEU A 88 -2.60 -9.86 -8.37
N ARG A 89 -3.43 -10.04 -7.34
CA ARG A 89 -4.66 -9.29 -7.10
C ARG A 89 -4.58 -8.57 -5.76
N ILE A 90 -4.79 -7.27 -5.76
CA ILE A 90 -5.00 -6.47 -4.55
C ILE A 90 -6.34 -6.87 -3.94
N GLN A 91 -6.30 -7.24 -2.66
CA GLN A 91 -7.45 -7.74 -1.88
C GLN A 91 -8.04 -6.68 -0.95
N ARG A 92 -7.25 -5.67 -0.57
CA ARG A 92 -7.65 -4.47 0.19
C ARG A 92 -6.49 -3.49 0.24
N GLU A 93 -6.80 -2.24 0.55
CA GLU A 93 -5.81 -1.26 0.99
C GLU A 93 -5.98 -0.93 2.48
N VAL A 94 -4.88 -0.51 3.10
CA VAL A 94 -4.80 -0.09 4.50
C VAL A 94 -4.04 1.22 4.53
N GLU A 95 -4.55 2.21 5.24
CA GLU A 95 -3.88 3.49 5.42
C GLU A 95 -3.65 3.71 6.91
N ILE A 96 -2.41 4.05 7.28
CA ILE A 96 -2.08 4.46 8.64
C ILE A 96 -1.34 5.81 8.62
N PRO A 97 -1.57 6.67 9.63
CA PRO A 97 -0.74 7.85 9.82
C PRO A 97 0.69 7.44 10.13
N VAL A 98 1.65 8.22 9.62
CA VAL A 98 3.08 8.08 9.95
C VAL A 98 3.33 8.91 11.20
N GLN A 99 3.34 8.24 12.34
CA GLN A 99 3.72 8.82 13.62
C GLN A 99 5.16 8.43 13.94
N LEU A 100 6.02 9.42 14.20
CA LEU A 100 7.41 9.21 14.57
C LEU A 100 7.59 9.55 16.06
N ASP A 101 8.23 8.64 16.78
CA ASP A 101 8.52 8.78 18.19
C ASP A 101 10.04 8.78 18.42
N LEU A 102 10.52 9.51 19.43
CA LEU A 102 11.89 9.43 19.91
C LEU A 102 12.01 8.32 20.95
N LEU A 103 12.87 7.35 20.68
CA LEU A 103 13.03 6.12 21.45
C LEU A 103 14.41 6.10 22.13
N GLY A 104 14.47 5.76 23.40
CA GLY A 104 15.71 5.61 24.17
C GLY A 104 15.75 4.30 24.92
N VAL A 105 16.94 3.88 25.34
CA VAL A 105 17.07 2.73 26.24
C VAL A 105 16.34 3.00 27.56
N ARG A 106 15.92 1.94 28.26
CA ARG A 106 15.13 2.10 29.49
C ARG A 106 15.81 3.00 30.52
N GLY A 107 15.08 4.03 30.97
CA GLY A 107 15.59 5.02 31.92
C GLY A 107 16.55 6.07 31.33
N ALA A 108 16.70 6.14 30.00
CA ALA A 108 17.38 7.25 29.35
C ALA A 108 16.65 8.58 29.63
N ASP A 109 17.42 9.64 29.84
CA ASP A 109 16.89 10.98 30.00
C ASP A 109 16.95 11.73 28.67
N LEU A 110 15.85 12.42 28.32
CA LEU A 110 15.75 13.18 27.07
C LEU A 110 16.86 14.24 26.97
N GLY A 111 17.20 14.91 28.08
CA GLY A 111 18.27 15.92 28.11
C GLY A 111 19.69 15.35 27.96
N GLY A 112 19.87 14.04 28.15
CA GLY A 112 21.15 13.34 28.02
C GLY A 112 21.46 12.84 26.61
N VAL A 113 20.52 12.96 25.67
CA VAL A 113 20.69 12.48 24.29
C VAL A 113 21.64 13.37 23.52
N THR A 114 22.71 12.79 22.99
CA THR A 114 23.74 13.47 22.17
C THR A 114 23.77 13.00 20.72
N THR A 115 23.14 11.86 20.42
CA THR A 115 23.07 11.32 19.06
C THR A 115 21.68 10.75 18.79
N VAL A 116 21.10 11.12 17.65
CA VAL A 116 19.82 10.61 17.17
C VAL A 116 20.02 9.81 15.89
N VAL A 117 19.59 8.55 15.90
CA VAL A 117 19.76 7.61 14.78
C VAL A 117 18.41 7.34 14.12
N SER A 118 18.31 7.43 12.79
CA SER A 118 17.13 6.92 12.08
C SER A 118 17.37 6.77 10.59
N TYR A 119 16.35 6.29 9.87
CA TYR A 119 16.30 6.35 8.43
C TYR A 119 16.36 7.82 7.94
N PRO A 120 17.15 8.15 6.90
CA PRO A 120 17.30 9.54 6.44
C PRO A 120 16.00 10.27 6.19
N HIS A 121 14.96 9.58 5.69
CA HIS A 121 13.67 10.21 5.46
C HIS A 121 12.93 10.55 6.76
N ALA A 122 13.01 9.69 7.79
CA ALA A 122 12.45 9.98 9.11
C ALA A 122 13.18 11.15 9.81
N LEU A 123 14.51 11.20 9.69
CA LEU A 123 15.31 12.34 10.19
C LEU A 123 14.90 13.66 9.52
N ALA A 124 14.68 13.62 8.21
CA ALA A 124 14.27 14.79 7.42
C ALA A 124 12.88 15.32 7.80
N GLN A 125 12.05 14.50 8.46
CA GLN A 125 10.72 14.88 8.93
C GLN A 125 10.69 15.45 10.36
N CYS A 126 11.79 15.42 11.12
CA CYS A 126 11.80 15.86 12.52
C CYS A 126 12.71 17.08 12.85
N PRO A 127 13.18 17.93 11.92
CA PRO A 127 14.16 18.96 12.25
C PRO A 127 13.63 20.04 13.21
N ALA A 128 12.33 20.37 13.21
CA ALA A 128 11.81 21.37 14.13
C ALA A 128 11.81 20.88 15.58
N PHE A 129 11.44 19.61 15.80
CA PHE A 129 11.57 18.98 17.12
C PHE A 129 13.04 18.91 17.57
N LEU A 130 13.93 18.39 16.72
CA LEU A 130 15.33 18.20 17.08
C LEU A 130 16.01 19.53 17.44
N ARG A 131 15.81 20.60 16.65
CA ARG A 131 16.38 21.92 16.96
C ARG A 131 15.85 22.53 18.26
N ARG A 132 14.60 22.23 18.62
CA ARG A 132 13.94 22.80 19.82
C ARG A 132 14.34 22.04 21.08
N THR A 133 14.42 20.72 21.01
CA THR A 133 14.54 19.83 22.18
C THR A 133 15.97 19.32 22.36
N LEU A 134 16.68 19.07 21.27
CA LEU A 134 18.02 18.45 21.23
C LEU A 134 18.98 19.26 20.32
N PRO A 135 19.17 20.57 20.55
CA PRO A 135 19.91 21.45 19.63
C PRO A 135 21.38 21.04 19.41
N ASP A 136 21.98 20.37 20.38
CA ASP A 136 23.38 19.95 20.36
C ASP A 136 23.57 18.49 19.92
N ALA A 137 22.47 17.75 19.69
CA ALA A 137 22.55 16.35 19.31
C ALA A 137 22.96 16.19 17.83
N GLY A 138 23.91 15.28 17.57
CA GLY A 138 24.24 14.83 16.22
C GLY A 138 23.16 13.91 15.65
N THR A 139 23.16 13.74 14.32
CA THR A 139 22.31 12.74 13.66
C THR A 139 23.14 11.69 12.94
N ALA A 140 22.68 10.44 12.95
CA ALA A 140 23.30 9.33 12.23
C ALA A 140 22.25 8.53 11.44
N ALA A 141 22.66 8.03 10.27
CA ALA A 141 21.76 7.31 9.37
C ALA A 141 21.75 5.80 9.66
N ALA A 142 20.55 5.21 9.62
CA ALA A 142 20.32 3.78 9.60
C ALA A 142 19.59 3.36 8.30
N THR A 143 19.50 2.05 8.06
CA THR A 143 18.85 1.50 6.86
C THR A 143 17.32 1.51 6.96
N SER A 144 16.76 1.54 8.17
CA SER A 144 15.33 1.72 8.44
C SER A 144 15.12 2.32 9.84
N THR A 145 13.90 2.80 10.13
CA THR A 145 13.51 3.27 11.47
C THR A 145 13.55 2.13 12.50
N ALA A 146 13.11 0.94 12.11
CA ALA A 146 13.17 -0.26 12.93
C ALA A 146 14.62 -0.69 13.23
N GLU A 147 15.51 -0.66 12.23
CA GLU A 147 16.93 -0.97 12.45
C GLU A 147 17.60 0.06 13.37
N ALA A 148 17.21 1.34 13.27
CA ALA A 148 17.69 2.35 14.21
C ALA A 148 17.28 2.03 15.64
N ALA A 149 16.01 1.71 15.88
CA ALA A 149 15.52 1.30 17.20
C ALA A 149 16.27 0.07 17.73
N ARG A 150 16.40 -0.97 16.90
CA ARG A 150 17.17 -2.17 17.24
C ARG A 150 18.62 -1.84 17.63
N SER A 151 19.30 -1.01 16.85
CA SER A 151 20.71 -0.64 17.11
C SER A 151 20.89 0.10 18.44
N VAL A 152 19.93 0.94 18.82
CA VAL A 152 19.94 1.64 20.10
C VAL A 152 19.69 0.67 21.26
N ALA A 153 18.76 -0.27 21.09
CA ALA A 153 18.49 -1.31 22.08
C ALA A 153 19.71 -2.21 22.31
N ASP A 154 20.32 -2.70 21.22
CA ASP A 154 21.51 -3.57 21.26
C ASP A 154 22.73 -2.85 21.85
N GLY A 155 22.86 -1.54 21.60
CA GLY A 155 23.97 -0.72 22.09
C GLY A 155 23.89 -0.41 23.58
N GLY A 156 22.70 -0.20 24.13
CA GLY A 156 22.50 0.05 25.56
C GLY A 156 22.98 1.43 26.06
N ASP A 157 23.34 2.35 25.16
CA ASP A 157 23.88 3.67 25.50
C ASP A 157 22.75 4.69 25.75
N PRO A 158 22.61 5.23 26.98
CA PRO A 158 21.56 6.20 27.32
C PRO A 158 21.73 7.57 26.63
N THR A 159 22.85 7.82 25.96
CA THR A 159 23.10 9.06 25.21
C THR A 159 22.70 8.96 23.74
N VAL A 160 22.27 7.79 23.28
CA VAL A 160 21.83 7.54 21.90
C VAL A 160 20.34 7.26 21.89
N ALA A 161 19.61 7.96 21.03
CA ALA A 161 18.19 7.74 20.79
C ALA A 161 17.93 7.36 19.33
N ALA A 162 16.83 6.66 19.08
CA ALA A 162 16.34 6.37 17.73
C ALA A 162 15.08 7.17 17.43
N ILE A 163 14.85 7.52 16.17
CA ILE A 163 13.50 7.89 15.72
C ILE A 163 12.86 6.67 15.08
N GLY A 164 11.70 6.25 15.59
CA GLY A 164 11.03 5.02 15.16
C GLY A 164 9.55 4.99 15.47
N THR A 165 8.94 3.81 15.32
CA THR A 165 7.53 3.57 15.66
C THR A 165 7.40 3.17 17.12
N ALA A 166 6.22 3.43 17.71
CA ALA A 166 5.85 2.86 19.01
C ALA A 166 5.98 1.31 19.03
N LEU A 167 5.67 0.65 17.91
CA LEU A 167 5.83 -0.80 17.78
C LEU A 167 7.29 -1.23 17.94
N ALA A 168 8.23 -0.53 17.31
CA ALA A 168 9.65 -0.82 17.46
C ALA A 168 10.11 -0.61 18.92
N ALA A 169 9.57 0.39 19.61
CA ALA A 169 9.87 0.61 21.02
C ALA A 169 9.45 -0.60 21.88
N GLU A 170 8.24 -1.12 21.66
CA GLU A 170 7.73 -2.31 22.35
C GLU A 170 8.59 -3.55 22.05
N LEU A 171 8.82 -3.83 20.77
CA LEU A 171 9.55 -5.02 20.31
C LEU A 171 10.99 -5.07 20.83
N TYR A 172 11.69 -3.93 20.82
CA TYR A 172 13.09 -3.84 21.21
C TYR A 172 13.28 -3.41 22.67
N GLY A 173 12.19 -3.23 23.43
CA GLY A 173 12.24 -2.92 24.86
C GLY A 173 12.83 -1.53 25.18
N LEU A 174 12.54 -0.54 24.34
CA LEU A 174 12.91 0.86 24.50
C LEU A 174 11.79 1.66 25.20
N ASP A 175 12.15 2.78 25.80
CA ASP A 175 11.20 3.78 26.29
C ASP A 175 10.93 4.83 25.21
N VAL A 176 9.68 5.28 25.14
CA VAL A 176 9.29 6.43 24.30
C VAL A 176 9.58 7.72 25.07
N LEU A 177 10.60 8.45 24.65
CA LEU A 177 11.04 9.71 25.27
C LEU A 177 10.20 10.91 24.83
N ALA A 178 9.69 10.88 23.61
CA ALA A 178 8.77 11.87 23.06
C ALA A 178 7.93 11.23 21.95
N THR A 179 6.65 11.59 21.86
CA THR A 179 5.74 11.15 20.80
C THR A 179 5.52 12.24 19.76
N ASP A 180 5.05 11.85 18.58
CA ASP A 180 4.54 12.76 17.54
C ASP A 180 5.56 13.86 17.18
N ILE A 181 6.81 13.46 16.95
CA ILE A 181 7.93 14.39 16.77
C ILE A 181 8.10 14.87 15.32
N GLU A 182 7.29 14.33 14.39
CA GLU A 182 7.28 14.76 13.00
C GLU A 182 6.73 16.19 12.82
N ASP A 183 7.31 16.91 11.87
CA ASP A 183 6.95 18.30 11.57
C ASP A 183 5.59 18.41 10.83
N HIS A 184 5.15 17.32 10.18
CA HIS A 184 3.94 17.27 9.36
C HIS A 184 2.98 16.16 9.80
N THR A 185 1.92 16.53 10.51
CA THR A 185 0.93 15.60 11.06
C THR A 185 -0.02 14.98 10.03
N ALA A 186 -0.01 15.46 8.78
CA ALA A 186 -0.81 14.92 7.68
C ALA A 186 -0.05 13.87 6.84
N ASN A 187 0.97 13.22 7.42
CA ASN A 187 1.71 12.14 6.77
C ASN A 187 0.97 10.81 6.95
N ALA A 188 0.68 10.11 5.85
CA ALA A 188 0.06 8.80 5.87
C ALA A 188 0.70 7.90 4.81
N THR A 189 0.77 6.61 5.10
CA THR A 189 1.22 5.59 4.16
C THR A 189 0.09 4.63 3.85
N ARG A 190 -0.14 4.41 2.56
CA ARG A 190 -1.07 3.44 2.01
C ARG A 190 -0.32 2.15 1.68
N PHE A 191 -0.89 1.05 2.13
CA PHE A 191 -0.43 -0.31 1.95
C PHE A 191 -1.50 -1.12 1.23
N VAL A 192 -1.08 -2.19 0.55
CA VAL A 192 -1.98 -3.13 -0.12
C VAL A 192 -1.69 -4.56 0.30
N LEU A 193 -2.77 -5.33 0.47
CA LEU A 193 -2.71 -6.78 0.67
C LEU A 193 -2.86 -7.46 -0.69
N LEU A 194 -1.93 -8.35 -1.02
CA LEU A 194 -1.81 -9.04 -2.30
C LEU A 194 -2.11 -10.52 -2.13
N ALA A 195 -2.81 -11.11 -3.09
CA ALA A 195 -2.99 -12.54 -3.25
C ALA A 195 -2.73 -12.96 -4.70
N ARG A 196 -2.53 -14.25 -4.97
CA ARG A 196 -2.36 -14.75 -6.35
C ARG A 196 -3.61 -14.58 -7.20
N GLU A 197 -4.77 -14.74 -6.60
CA GLU A 197 -6.04 -14.72 -7.29
C GLU A 197 -7.17 -14.30 -6.34
N GLY A 198 -8.38 -14.20 -6.89
CA GLY A 198 -9.57 -13.80 -6.16
C GLY A 198 -9.85 -12.30 -6.26
N VAL A 199 -11.15 -11.98 -6.21
CA VAL A 199 -11.67 -10.62 -6.10
C VAL A 199 -12.63 -10.64 -4.91
N PRO A 200 -12.42 -9.80 -3.88
CA PRO A 200 -13.36 -9.61 -2.79
C PRO A 200 -14.79 -9.32 -3.27
N ALA A 201 -15.77 -9.50 -2.38
CA ALA A 201 -17.12 -9.04 -2.66
C ALA A 201 -17.18 -7.50 -2.60
N PRO A 202 -18.03 -6.84 -3.42
CA PRO A 202 -18.25 -5.41 -3.33
C PRO A 202 -18.72 -4.99 -1.93
N THR A 203 -18.18 -3.88 -1.43
CA THR A 203 -18.56 -3.27 -0.16
C THR A 203 -19.38 -1.99 -0.35
N GLY A 204 -19.41 -1.44 -1.57
CA GLY A 204 -19.98 -0.14 -1.88
C GLY A 204 -19.02 1.03 -1.58
N HIS A 205 -17.87 0.74 -0.95
CA HIS A 205 -16.74 1.64 -0.79
C HIS A 205 -15.48 0.96 -1.31
N ASP A 206 -15.48 0.71 -2.61
CA ASP A 206 -14.43 -0.06 -3.27
C ASP A 206 -13.61 0.81 -4.23
N LYS A 207 -12.37 0.36 -4.45
CA LYS A 207 -11.46 0.86 -5.47
C LYS A 207 -11.13 -0.27 -6.44
N THR A 208 -10.92 0.08 -7.70
CA THR A 208 -10.39 -0.83 -8.71
C THR A 208 -9.09 -0.27 -9.27
N SER A 209 -8.04 -1.09 -9.29
CA SER A 209 -6.74 -0.73 -9.87
C SER A 209 -6.50 -1.48 -11.16
N ILE A 210 -6.03 -0.76 -12.18
CA ILE A 210 -5.72 -1.33 -13.50
C ILE A 210 -4.44 -0.72 -14.08
N VAL A 211 -3.83 -1.45 -15.01
CA VAL A 211 -2.77 -0.94 -15.89
C VAL A 211 -3.25 -0.97 -17.32
N ILE A 212 -3.18 0.16 -18.01
CA ILE A 212 -3.58 0.30 -19.41
C ILE A 212 -2.34 0.43 -20.28
N PHE A 213 -2.19 -0.48 -21.22
CA PHE A 213 -1.17 -0.45 -22.26
C PHE A 213 -1.78 0.11 -23.54
N GLN A 214 -1.24 1.23 -24.02
CA GLN A 214 -1.75 1.88 -25.22
C GLN A 214 -1.26 1.15 -26.48
N ARG A 215 -2.09 1.05 -27.52
CA ARG A 215 -1.67 0.50 -28.82
C ARG A 215 -0.65 1.38 -29.54
N THR A 216 -0.79 2.69 -29.38
CA THR A 216 0.08 3.67 -30.03
C THR A 216 0.05 4.95 -29.21
N ASP A 217 1.22 5.48 -28.89
CA ASP A 217 1.36 6.80 -28.28
C ASP A 217 1.11 7.88 -29.36
N GLN A 218 -0.05 8.52 -29.29
CA GLN A 218 -0.46 9.61 -30.18
C GLN A 218 -1.25 10.67 -29.42
N PRO A 219 -1.25 11.94 -29.88
CA PRO A 219 -2.06 12.98 -29.28
C PRO A 219 -3.54 12.58 -29.14
N GLY A 220 -4.10 12.77 -27.94
CA GLY A 220 -5.49 12.43 -27.62
C GLY A 220 -5.70 10.98 -27.16
N SER A 221 -4.69 10.12 -27.19
CA SER A 221 -4.79 8.73 -26.75
C SER A 221 -5.17 8.58 -25.26
N LEU A 222 -4.53 9.35 -24.37
CA LEU A 222 -4.91 9.40 -22.95
C LEU A 222 -6.31 10.03 -22.77
N LEU A 223 -6.64 11.08 -23.51
CA LEU A 223 -7.96 11.71 -23.43
C LEU A 223 -9.08 10.72 -23.81
N ALA A 224 -8.86 9.89 -24.83
CA ALA A 224 -9.82 8.85 -25.22
C ALA A 224 -10.02 7.82 -24.08
N ILE A 225 -8.93 7.41 -23.43
CA ILE A 225 -8.99 6.52 -22.25
C ILE A 225 -9.78 7.19 -21.11
N LEU A 226 -9.45 8.44 -20.77
CA LEU A 226 -10.13 9.19 -19.71
C LEU A 226 -11.63 9.42 -20.02
N GLY A 227 -11.97 9.55 -21.30
CA GLY A 227 -13.35 9.65 -21.77
C GLY A 227 -14.22 8.45 -21.39
N GLU A 228 -13.64 7.24 -21.32
CA GLU A 228 -14.38 6.02 -20.95
C GLU A 228 -14.86 6.03 -19.50
N PHE A 229 -14.08 6.62 -18.59
CA PHE A 229 -14.45 6.79 -17.19
C PHE A 229 -15.43 7.95 -17.03
N ALA A 230 -15.12 9.10 -17.66
CA ALA A 230 -15.92 10.31 -17.57
C ALA A 230 -17.35 10.12 -18.11
N ALA A 231 -17.51 9.39 -19.22
CA ALA A 231 -18.82 9.10 -19.81
C ALA A 231 -19.74 8.28 -18.87
N ARG A 232 -19.16 7.56 -17.91
CA ARG A 232 -19.87 6.71 -16.94
C ARG A 232 -19.87 7.30 -15.53
N GLY A 233 -19.36 8.52 -15.35
CA GLY A 233 -19.28 9.19 -14.05
C GLY A 233 -18.36 8.48 -13.05
N ILE A 234 -17.38 7.72 -13.53
CA ILE A 234 -16.44 6.98 -12.68
C ILE A 234 -15.32 7.93 -12.22
N ASN A 235 -15.18 8.10 -10.90
CA ASN A 235 -14.13 8.94 -10.33
C ASN A 235 -12.78 8.21 -10.37
N LEU A 236 -11.71 8.94 -10.74
CA LEU A 236 -10.35 8.43 -10.70
C LEU A 236 -9.64 9.02 -9.48
N THR A 237 -9.08 8.15 -8.63
CA THR A 237 -8.31 8.57 -7.44
C THR A 237 -6.81 8.56 -7.68
N LYS A 238 -6.35 7.91 -8.75
CA LYS A 238 -4.94 7.89 -9.16
C LYS A 238 -4.83 7.75 -10.67
N LEU A 239 -3.91 8.49 -11.28
CA LEU A 239 -3.48 8.33 -12.67
C LEU A 239 -1.98 8.60 -12.75
N GLU A 240 -1.19 7.59 -13.11
CA GLU A 240 0.26 7.71 -13.21
C GLU A 240 0.76 7.06 -14.50
N SER A 241 1.64 7.75 -15.24
CA SER A 241 2.31 7.20 -16.42
C SER A 241 3.61 6.51 -16.03
N ARG A 242 3.86 5.34 -16.63
CA ARG A 242 5.11 4.57 -16.44
C ARG A 242 5.67 4.14 -17.80
N PRO A 243 6.98 4.27 -18.03
CA PRO A 243 7.58 3.75 -19.26
C PRO A 243 7.54 2.22 -19.25
N THR A 244 7.11 1.60 -20.34
CA THR A 244 6.98 0.12 -20.45
C THR A 244 8.32 -0.58 -20.66
N LYS A 245 9.42 0.17 -20.79
CA LYS A 245 10.79 -0.29 -21.08
C LYS A 245 10.95 -0.98 -22.44
N LYS A 246 9.92 -1.03 -23.28
CA LYS A 246 10.00 -1.54 -24.67
C LYS A 246 10.66 -0.55 -25.64
N GLY A 247 10.53 0.75 -25.37
CA GLY A 247 11.12 1.82 -26.17
C GLY A 247 10.88 3.22 -25.57
N LEU A 248 11.62 4.22 -26.04
CA LEU A 248 11.36 5.63 -25.68
C LEU A 248 10.01 6.05 -26.28
N GLY A 249 9.14 6.66 -25.45
CA GLY A 249 7.79 7.06 -25.85
C GLY A 249 6.72 5.98 -25.66
N ASP A 250 7.08 4.79 -25.18
CA ASP A 250 6.11 3.72 -24.87
C ASP A 250 5.77 3.75 -23.38
N TYR A 251 4.51 4.08 -23.09
CA TYR A 251 3.99 4.27 -21.73
C TYR A 251 2.76 3.39 -21.48
N CYS A 252 2.63 2.94 -20.23
CA CYS A 252 1.38 2.46 -19.68
C CYS A 252 0.86 3.43 -18.60
N PHE A 253 -0.44 3.39 -18.36
CA PHE A 253 -1.06 4.16 -17.28
C PHE A 253 -1.54 3.24 -16.18
N ILE A 254 -1.13 3.54 -14.95
CA ILE A 254 -1.64 2.90 -13.75
C ILE A 254 -2.75 3.78 -13.21
N ILE A 255 -3.95 3.22 -13.05
CA ILE A 255 -5.16 3.96 -12.68
C ILE A 255 -5.82 3.27 -11.50
N ASP A 256 -6.17 4.07 -10.48
CA ASP A 256 -7.10 3.70 -9.44
C ASP A 256 -8.42 4.45 -9.67
N LEU A 257 -9.54 3.73 -9.63
CA LEU A 257 -10.88 4.28 -9.80
C LEU A 257 -11.80 3.87 -8.64
N GLU A 258 -12.74 4.73 -8.30
CA GLU A 258 -13.82 4.38 -7.38
C GLU A 258 -14.81 3.45 -8.07
N GLY A 259 -14.93 2.22 -7.57
CA GLY A 259 -15.84 1.23 -8.11
C GLY A 259 -15.33 -0.18 -7.91
N HIS A 260 -16.23 -1.14 -8.00
CA HIS A 260 -15.92 -2.55 -8.02
C HIS A 260 -16.20 -3.13 -9.41
N VAL A 261 -15.46 -4.14 -9.87
CA VAL A 261 -15.76 -4.86 -11.12
C VAL A 261 -17.13 -5.57 -11.12
N GLY A 262 -17.78 -5.63 -9.96
CA GLY A 262 -19.15 -6.12 -9.81
C GLY A 262 -20.20 -5.08 -10.20
N ASP A 263 -19.83 -3.80 -10.25
CA ASP A 263 -20.70 -2.70 -10.63
C ASP A 263 -20.83 -2.69 -12.15
N GLU A 264 -22.05 -2.57 -12.67
CA GLU A 264 -22.31 -2.67 -14.12
C GLU A 264 -21.54 -1.60 -14.91
N LEU A 265 -21.51 -0.36 -14.42
CA LEU A 265 -20.80 0.75 -15.05
C LEU A 265 -19.29 0.52 -15.11
N VAL A 266 -18.69 -0.03 -14.06
CA VAL A 266 -17.26 -0.33 -14.01
C VAL A 266 -16.94 -1.49 -14.95
N ALA A 267 -17.73 -2.57 -14.91
CA ALA A 267 -17.57 -3.71 -15.79
C ALA A 267 -17.69 -3.32 -17.27
N ASP A 268 -18.62 -2.43 -17.60
CA ASP A 268 -18.78 -1.89 -18.94
C ASP A 268 -17.59 -1.02 -19.38
N CYS A 269 -17.12 -0.13 -18.51
CA CYS A 269 -15.91 0.65 -18.73
C CYS A 269 -14.68 -0.23 -19.04
N LEU A 270 -14.45 -1.26 -18.21
CA LEU A 270 -13.34 -2.19 -18.38
C LEU A 270 -13.43 -2.99 -19.68
N ARG A 271 -14.64 -3.37 -20.10
CA ARG A 271 -14.88 -4.05 -21.38
C ARG A 271 -14.52 -3.17 -22.56
N ASP A 272 -14.93 -1.91 -22.53
CA ASP A 272 -14.61 -0.94 -23.57
C ASP A 272 -13.10 -0.67 -23.66
N LEU A 273 -12.45 -0.45 -22.52
CA LEU A 273 -11.00 -0.27 -22.46
C LEU A 273 -10.26 -1.49 -23.02
N LYS A 274 -10.66 -2.70 -22.62
CA LYS A 274 -10.04 -3.94 -23.12
C LYS A 274 -10.18 -4.11 -24.64
N SER A 275 -11.25 -3.59 -25.23
CA SER A 275 -11.47 -3.64 -26.68
C SER A 275 -10.62 -2.63 -27.47
N LYS A 276 -10.33 -1.47 -26.88
CA LYS A 276 -9.68 -0.32 -27.54
C LYS A 276 -8.16 -0.28 -27.31
N CYS A 277 -7.69 -0.69 -26.15
CA CYS A 277 -6.28 -0.66 -25.76
C CYS A 277 -5.49 -1.88 -26.30
N GLU A 278 -4.16 -1.86 -26.17
CA GLU A 278 -3.31 -3.02 -26.50
C GLU A 278 -3.56 -4.11 -25.47
N ASP A 279 -3.49 -3.71 -24.21
CA ASP A 279 -3.81 -4.56 -23.09
C ASP A 279 -4.37 -3.74 -21.93
N VAL A 280 -5.15 -4.41 -21.08
CA VAL A 280 -5.61 -3.90 -19.80
C VAL A 280 -5.34 -5.00 -18.79
N LYS A 281 -4.42 -4.73 -17.87
CA LYS A 281 -4.12 -5.59 -16.75
C LYS A 281 -4.99 -5.19 -15.56
N PHE A 282 -5.77 -6.12 -15.06
CA PHE A 282 -6.58 -5.92 -13.89
C PHE A 282 -5.77 -6.26 -12.63
N LEU A 283 -5.56 -5.28 -11.75
CA LEU A 283 -4.81 -5.48 -10.50
C LEU A 283 -5.74 -5.82 -9.32
N GLY A 284 -7.04 -5.60 -9.43
CA GLY A 284 -8.01 -5.98 -8.40
C GLY A 284 -9.12 -4.95 -8.22
N SER A 285 -10.25 -5.40 -7.68
CA SER A 285 -11.30 -4.57 -7.10
C SER A 285 -11.40 -4.94 -5.64
N TYR A 286 -11.35 -3.96 -4.74
CA TYR A 286 -11.12 -4.22 -3.33
C TYR A 286 -11.65 -3.09 -2.43
N PRO A 287 -11.90 -3.37 -1.14
CA PRO A 287 -12.34 -2.35 -0.19
C PRO A 287 -11.31 -1.22 -0.09
N ALA A 288 -11.76 0.02 -0.23
CA ALA A 288 -10.94 1.22 -0.06
C ALA A 288 -10.74 1.54 1.43
N ALA A 289 -9.62 2.18 1.75
CA ALA A 289 -9.32 2.58 3.13
C ALA A 289 -10.23 3.73 3.57
N GLY A 290 -10.62 3.73 4.84
CA GLY A 290 -11.50 4.74 5.43
C GLY A 290 -13.00 4.48 5.22
N ALA A 291 -13.82 5.40 5.75
CA ALA A 291 -15.27 5.22 5.87
C ALA A 291 -16.11 5.97 4.81
N HIS A 292 -15.51 6.55 3.78
CA HIS A 292 -16.17 7.53 2.91
C HIS A 292 -16.28 7.10 1.45
N GLY A 293 -17.44 6.61 1.02
CA GLY A 293 -17.78 6.70 -0.41
C GLY A 293 -19.02 5.96 -0.89
N ALA A 294 -20.20 6.21 -0.29
CA ALA A 294 -21.45 5.56 -0.68
C ALA A 294 -22.50 6.50 -1.34
N ALA A 295 -22.25 7.82 -1.43
CA ALA A 295 -23.30 8.78 -1.76
C ALA A 295 -23.53 8.97 -3.27
N VAL A 296 -22.48 8.99 -4.11
CA VAL A 296 -22.61 9.36 -5.54
C VAL A 296 -22.91 8.15 -6.45
N ARG A 297 -22.46 6.94 -6.08
CA ARG A 297 -22.59 5.74 -6.92
C ARG A 297 -24.03 5.22 -7.09
N ARG A 298 -24.85 5.30 -6.05
CA ARG A 298 -26.23 4.75 -6.07
C ARG A 298 -27.15 5.40 -7.09
N ASP A 299 -26.96 6.70 -7.36
CA ASP A 299 -27.82 7.43 -8.29
C ASP A 299 -27.49 7.10 -9.76
N ALA A 300 -26.20 6.87 -10.08
CA ALA A 300 -25.76 6.51 -11.42
C ALA A 300 -26.19 5.09 -11.81
N GLU A 301 -26.09 4.12 -10.89
CA GLU A 301 -26.55 2.74 -11.12
C GLU A 301 -28.06 2.67 -11.34
N ALA A 302 -28.84 3.40 -10.53
CA ALA A 302 -30.30 3.43 -10.69
C ALA A 302 -30.73 4.04 -12.04
N ALA A 303 -30.05 5.09 -12.49
CA ALA A 303 -30.30 5.69 -13.80
C ALA A 303 -29.92 4.72 -14.95
N TRP A 304 -28.81 4.00 -14.79
CA TRP A 304 -28.35 3.01 -15.77
C TRP A 304 -29.34 1.84 -15.90
N ALA A 305 -29.77 1.26 -14.78
CA ALA A 305 -30.75 0.18 -14.79
C ALA A 305 -32.09 0.58 -15.44
N GLN A 306 -32.53 1.83 -15.24
CA GLN A 306 -33.71 2.38 -15.92
C GLN A 306 -33.49 2.51 -17.43
N ALA A 307 -32.31 2.98 -17.85
CA ALA A 307 -31.95 3.08 -19.26
C ALA A 307 -31.90 1.68 -19.92
N ASP A 308 -31.32 0.69 -19.26
CA ASP A 308 -31.26 -0.68 -19.77
C ASP A 308 -32.64 -1.33 -19.89
N ALA A 309 -33.50 -1.15 -18.88
CA ALA A 309 -34.89 -1.60 -18.95
C ALA A 309 -35.65 -0.96 -20.12
N TRP A 310 -35.43 0.33 -20.36
CA TRP A 310 -36.02 1.06 -21.48
C TRP A 310 -35.52 0.54 -22.83
N VAL A 311 -34.20 0.35 -22.99
CA VAL A 311 -33.62 -0.21 -24.22
C VAL A 311 -34.11 -1.64 -24.47
N ALA A 312 -34.19 -2.47 -23.44
CA ALA A 312 -34.74 -3.83 -23.54
C ALA A 312 -36.20 -3.82 -24.03
N ALA A 313 -37.01 -2.90 -23.50
CA ALA A 313 -38.40 -2.73 -23.94
C ALA A 313 -38.50 -2.30 -25.42
N LEU A 314 -37.59 -1.45 -25.91
CA LEU A 314 -37.52 -1.08 -27.33
C LEU A 314 -37.09 -2.25 -28.22
N ARG A 315 -36.09 -3.03 -27.80
CA ARG A 315 -35.62 -4.22 -28.55
C ARG A 315 -36.72 -5.27 -28.70
N GLY A 316 -37.60 -5.40 -27.71
CA GLY A 316 -38.78 -6.27 -27.79
C GLY A 316 -39.80 -5.87 -28.87
N GLN A 317 -39.69 -4.68 -29.45
CA GLN A 317 -40.57 -4.20 -30.52
C GLN A 317 -40.05 -4.51 -31.93
N ILE A 318 -38.84 -5.06 -32.05
CA ILE A 318 -38.25 -5.46 -33.33
C ILE A 318 -39.11 -6.59 -33.92
N ARG A 319 -39.79 -6.30 -35.03
CA ARG A 319 -40.53 -7.31 -35.81
C ARG A 319 -39.56 -7.98 -36.80
N PRO A 320 -39.74 -9.29 -37.04
CA PRO A 320 -38.87 -10.07 -37.93
C PRO A 320 -38.90 -9.58 -39.38
#